data_AF-A0A1V3C2E0-F1
#
_entry.id   AF-A0A1V3C2E0-F1
#
_cell.length_a   1.000
_cell.length_b   1.000
_cell.length_c   1.000
_cell.angle_alpha   90.00
_cell.angle_beta   90.00
_cell.angle_gamma   90.00
#
_symmetry.space_group_name_H-M   'P 1'
#
loop_
_entity.id
_entity.type
_entity.pdbx_description
1 polymer ?
#
loop_
_entity_poly.entity_id
_entity_poly.type
_entity_poly.pdbx_seq_one_letter_code
_entity_poly.pdbx_strand_id
1 'polypeptide(L)'
;MWMVLFYVTPVTVCLALLALLVFSLVLARDQEGAGWSRPLARGLLGVTAAAYLLVLAAPLTSWGQAEAGSRHVVWNPLSAIQELRQEAVPVTAFGQQLSTGELAYYSVDPLSHEERAEILDREPYDFFAHGAPGTDPVVLDAEGRPAPSDGEGLVEREMGESIARAGEPMESAAMIVEEKVLHTLLFVPLGILAFHAFSSWTVRVVAGPGFSAVVEASQWAAGDLADTGDVLANTAGSLAGVAMAGGAAALVHARRRARRAEDPQPLEA
;
A
#
# COMPACT_ATOMS: atom_id res chain seq x y z
N MET A 1 11.35 3.12 -0.16
CA MET A 1 10.14 2.54 0.47
C MET A 1 10.21 1.03 0.55
N TRP A 2 10.55 0.34 -0.56
CA TRP A 2 10.62 -1.12 -0.67
C TRP A 2 11.41 -1.87 0.40
N MET A 3 12.54 -1.34 0.89
CA MET A 3 13.29 -2.02 1.97
C MET A 3 12.53 -2.10 3.31
N VAL A 4 11.55 -1.22 3.55
CA VAL A 4 10.74 -1.23 4.77
C VAL A 4 9.67 -2.33 4.71
N LEU A 5 9.14 -2.64 3.52
CA LEU A 5 8.11 -3.67 3.33
C LEU A 5 8.58 -5.04 3.82
N PHE A 6 9.85 -5.39 3.60
CA PHE A 6 10.44 -6.65 4.11
C PHE A 6 10.41 -6.79 5.65
N TYR A 7 10.25 -5.69 6.38
CA TYR A 7 10.14 -5.70 7.85
C TYR A 7 8.69 -5.56 8.34
N VAL A 8 7.71 -5.43 7.45
CA VAL A 8 6.29 -5.40 7.79
C VAL A 8 5.80 -6.84 7.95
N THR A 9 5.89 -7.35 9.18
CA THR A 9 5.36 -8.66 9.56
C THR A 9 4.24 -8.46 10.57
N PRO A 10 3.31 -9.41 10.75
CA PRO A 10 2.28 -9.31 11.79
C PRO A 10 2.87 -9.02 13.18
N VAL A 11 4.04 -9.57 13.49
CA VAL A 11 4.74 -9.35 14.75
C VAL A 11 5.23 -7.90 14.89
N THR A 12 5.91 -7.36 13.88
CA THR A 12 6.42 -5.98 13.93
C THR A 12 5.28 -4.96 13.98
N VAL A 13 4.18 -5.23 13.26
CA VAL A 13 2.95 -4.43 13.33
C VAL A 13 2.35 -4.43 14.74
N CYS A 14 2.19 -5.61 15.36
CA CYS A 14 1.67 -5.70 16.73
C CYS A 14 2.56 -4.97 17.75
N LEU A 15 3.88 -5.12 17.63
CA LEU A 15 4.84 -4.43 18.52
C LEU A 15 4.78 -2.91 18.34
N ALA A 16 4.70 -2.42 17.10
CA ALA A 16 4.56 -0.99 16.83
C ALA A 16 3.26 -0.41 17.41
N LEU A 17 2.12 -1.08 17.19
CA LEU A 17 0.83 -0.66 17.75
C LEU A 17 0.82 -0.67 19.28
N LEU A 18 1.44 -1.68 19.91
CA LEU A 18 1.59 -1.73 21.36
C LEU A 18 2.44 -0.58 21.89
N ALA A 19 3.57 -0.27 21.24
CA ALA A 19 4.43 0.85 21.61
C ALA A 19 3.68 2.18 21.49
N LEU A 20 2.90 2.37 20.42
CA LEU A 20 2.06 3.56 20.22
C LEU A 20 0.95 3.68 21.27
N LEU A 21 0.32 2.57 21.66
CA LEU A 21 -0.67 2.54 22.73
C LEU A 21 -0.05 2.94 24.08
N VAL A 22 1.12 2.38 24.41
CA VAL A 22 1.86 2.74 25.64
C VAL A 22 2.23 4.22 25.62
N PHE A 23 2.74 4.72 24.51
CA PHE A 23 3.05 6.14 24.33
C PHE A 23 1.82 7.02 24.56
N SER A 24 0.67 6.66 23.98
CA SER A 24 -0.57 7.39 24.19
C SER A 24 -1.06 7.34 25.65
N LEU A 25 -0.92 6.21 26.34
CA LEU A 25 -1.23 6.09 27.77
C LEU A 25 -0.34 6.99 28.64
N VAL A 26 0.92 7.20 28.26
CA VAL A 26 1.84 8.13 28.94
C VAL A 26 1.37 9.57 28.73
N LEU A 27 1.10 9.97 27.48
CA LEU A 27 0.59 11.32 27.17
C LEU A 27 -0.75 11.60 27.85
N ALA A 28 -1.67 10.64 27.86
CA ALA A 28 -2.97 10.74 28.51
C ALA A 28 -2.84 10.96 30.03
N ARG A 29 -1.86 10.32 30.68
CA ARG A 29 -1.60 10.50 32.12
C ARG A 29 -1.08 11.90 32.44
N ASP A 30 -0.27 12.49 31.57
CA ASP A 30 0.31 13.80 31.79
C ASP A 30 -0.66 14.97 31.52
N GLN A 31 -1.61 14.79 30.58
CA GLN A 31 -2.56 15.84 30.21
C GLN A 31 -3.44 16.38 31.35
N GLU A 32 -3.61 15.60 32.42
CA GLU A 32 -4.36 16.02 33.61
C GLU A 32 -3.47 16.71 34.68
N GLY A 33 -2.15 16.82 34.44
CA GLY A 33 -1.15 17.41 35.35
C GLY A 33 -0.54 18.72 34.84
N ALA A 34 0.77 18.91 35.07
CA ALA A 34 1.51 20.14 34.77
C ALA A 34 1.62 20.49 33.26
N GLY A 35 1.16 19.59 32.37
CA GLY A 35 0.71 19.98 31.02
C GLY A 35 1.77 20.09 29.93
N TRP A 36 2.90 19.38 30.02
CA TRP A 36 3.93 19.40 28.96
C TRP A 36 3.57 18.50 27.77
N SER A 37 2.65 17.55 27.93
CA SER A 37 2.25 16.64 26.85
C SER A 37 1.65 17.35 25.63
N ARG A 38 0.92 18.45 25.81
CA ARG A 38 0.31 19.21 24.68
C ARG A 38 1.35 19.89 23.80
N PRO A 39 2.27 20.73 24.33
CA PRO A 39 3.31 21.32 23.50
C PRO A 39 4.23 20.26 22.90
N LEU A 40 4.55 19.18 23.63
CA LEU A 40 5.29 18.05 23.06
C LEU A 40 4.54 17.44 21.87
N ALA A 41 3.26 17.09 22.04
CA ALA A 41 2.47 16.47 20.98
C ALA A 41 2.37 17.37 19.74
N ARG A 42 2.27 18.69 19.91
CA ARG A 42 2.32 19.66 18.80
C ARG A 42 3.68 19.69 18.10
N GLY A 43 4.77 19.70 18.86
CA GLY A 43 6.12 19.65 18.31
C GLY A 43 6.36 18.37 17.52
N LEU A 44 6.03 17.22 18.11
CA LEU A 44 6.12 15.93 17.45
C LEU A 44 5.23 15.83 16.22
N LEU A 45 4.00 16.38 16.28
CA LEU A 45 3.09 16.43 15.13
C LEU A 45 3.71 17.24 13.98
N GLY A 46 4.26 18.42 14.29
CA GLY A 46 4.93 19.27 13.29
C GLY A 46 6.14 18.59 12.66
N VAL A 47 7.01 17.98 13.48
CA VAL A 47 8.19 17.24 13.00
C VAL A 47 7.78 16.03 12.15
N THR A 48 6.78 15.26 12.60
CA THR A 48 6.28 14.09 11.87
C THR A 48 5.66 14.51 10.53
N ALA A 49 4.82 15.54 10.53
CA ALA A 49 4.22 16.08 9.31
C ALA A 49 5.29 16.59 8.32
N ALA A 50 6.31 17.30 8.80
CA ALA A 50 7.41 17.76 7.96
C ALA A 50 8.24 16.59 7.40
N ALA A 51 8.55 15.59 8.22
CA ALA A 51 9.26 14.40 7.77
C ALA A 51 8.45 13.60 6.74
N TYR A 52 7.14 13.47 6.95
CA TYR A 52 6.26 12.77 6.02
C TYR A 52 6.14 13.51 4.70
N LEU A 53 5.96 14.84 4.71
CA LEU A 53 5.99 15.63 3.48
C LEU A 53 7.34 15.48 2.79
N LEU A 54 8.44 15.54 3.52
CA LEU A 54 9.77 15.39 2.93
C LEU A 54 9.97 14.00 2.31
N VAL A 55 9.50 12.92 2.95
CA VAL A 55 9.71 11.55 2.45
C VAL A 55 8.71 11.18 1.36
N LEU A 56 7.43 11.48 1.56
CA LEU A 56 6.35 11.10 0.63
C LEU A 56 6.27 12.04 -0.57
N ALA A 57 6.64 13.31 -0.41
CA ALA A 57 6.75 14.25 -1.52
C ALA A 57 8.18 14.33 -2.12
N ALA A 58 9.21 13.71 -1.51
CA ALA A 58 10.57 13.68 -2.09
C ALA A 58 10.70 13.15 -3.53
N PRO A 59 9.81 12.30 -4.08
CA PRO A 59 9.82 11.98 -5.50
C PRO A 59 9.78 13.22 -6.41
N LEU A 60 9.36 14.39 -5.89
CA LEU A 60 9.50 15.71 -6.53
C LEU A 60 10.90 16.04 -7.06
N THR A 61 11.96 15.33 -6.66
CA THR A 61 13.31 15.57 -7.20
C THR A 61 13.56 14.94 -8.57
N SER A 62 12.64 14.11 -9.09
CA SER A 62 12.68 13.55 -10.44
C SER A 62 12.03 14.44 -11.52
N TRP A 63 11.93 15.76 -11.31
CA TRP A 63 11.31 16.72 -12.24
C TRP A 63 11.78 16.61 -13.72
N GLY A 64 12.94 16.02 -13.99
CA GLY A 64 13.38 15.71 -15.35
C GLY A 64 12.52 14.69 -16.11
N GLN A 65 11.64 13.94 -15.44
CA GLN A 65 10.71 12.98 -16.06
C GLN A 65 9.26 13.49 -16.15
N ALA A 66 8.95 14.65 -15.56
CA ALA A 66 7.59 15.16 -15.44
C ALA A 66 6.99 15.72 -16.75
N GLU A 67 7.79 15.94 -17.79
CA GLU A 67 7.30 16.51 -19.07
C GLU A 67 6.52 15.53 -19.95
N ALA A 68 6.56 14.22 -19.67
CA ALA A 68 5.84 13.21 -20.46
C ALA A 68 4.73 12.46 -19.70
N GLY A 69 4.61 12.67 -18.38
CA GLY A 69 3.63 11.99 -17.54
C GLY A 69 2.21 12.54 -17.71
N SER A 70 1.26 11.70 -18.09
CA SER A 70 -0.14 12.06 -18.17
C SER A 70 -0.72 12.23 -16.75
N ARG A 71 -0.98 13.48 -16.34
CA ARG A 71 -1.57 13.81 -15.02
C ARG A 71 -2.99 13.26 -14.93
N HIS A 72 -3.14 12.10 -14.31
CA HIS A 72 -4.44 11.48 -14.08
C HIS A 72 -4.73 11.34 -12.59
N VAL A 73 -6.00 11.54 -12.23
CA VAL A 73 -6.50 11.28 -10.87
C VAL A 73 -7.31 10.01 -10.94
N VAL A 74 -6.91 8.99 -10.18
CA VAL A 74 -7.63 7.73 -10.12
C VAL A 74 -8.73 7.87 -9.05
N TRP A 75 -9.94 8.21 -9.51
CA TRP A 75 -11.14 8.27 -8.67
C TRP A 75 -11.73 6.88 -8.45
N ASN A 76 -10.99 6.02 -7.78
CA ASN A 76 -11.44 4.68 -7.43
C ASN A 76 -11.10 4.38 -5.98
N PRO A 77 -12.00 4.65 -5.02
CA PRO A 77 -11.76 4.38 -3.60
C PRO A 77 -11.64 2.87 -3.29
N LEU A 78 -12.04 2.03 -4.26
CA LEU A 78 -11.95 0.58 -4.18
C LEU A 78 -10.83 0.03 -5.07
N SER A 79 -9.94 0.88 -5.60
CA SER A 79 -8.80 0.49 -6.44
C SER A 79 -8.03 -0.65 -5.80
N ALA A 80 -7.61 -0.48 -4.55
CA ALA A 80 -6.90 -1.50 -3.79
C ALA A 80 -7.65 -2.85 -3.73
N ILE A 81 -8.98 -2.84 -3.53
CA ILE A 81 -9.77 -4.09 -3.47
C ILE A 81 -9.91 -4.71 -4.87
N GLN A 82 -10.03 -3.87 -5.89
CA GLN A 82 -10.13 -4.31 -7.28
C GLN A 82 -8.81 -4.85 -7.79
N GLU A 83 -7.69 -4.21 -7.48
CA GLU A 83 -6.33 -4.67 -7.77
C GLU A 83 -6.07 -6.00 -7.08
N LEU A 84 -6.38 -6.13 -5.79
CA LEU A 84 -6.30 -7.42 -5.08
C LEU A 84 -7.15 -8.51 -5.74
N ARG A 85 -8.32 -8.14 -6.28
CA ARG A 85 -9.19 -9.09 -6.97
C ARG A 85 -8.69 -9.42 -8.38
N GLN A 86 -8.10 -8.45 -9.08
CA GLN A 86 -7.59 -8.60 -10.44
C GLN A 86 -6.28 -9.40 -10.44
N GLU A 87 -5.40 -9.17 -9.48
CA GLU A 87 -4.13 -9.91 -9.35
C GLU A 87 -4.30 -11.29 -8.68
N ALA A 88 -5.42 -11.50 -7.98
CA ALA A 88 -5.84 -12.84 -7.58
C ALA A 88 -6.39 -13.68 -8.76
N VAL A 89 -6.58 -13.08 -9.94
CA VAL A 89 -6.82 -13.86 -11.16
C VAL A 89 -5.44 -14.32 -11.64
N PRO A 90 -5.18 -15.64 -11.67
CA PRO A 90 -3.91 -16.14 -12.16
C PRO A 90 -3.66 -15.62 -13.57
N VAL A 91 -2.43 -15.19 -13.85
CA VAL A 91 -2.05 -14.82 -15.21
C VAL A 91 -2.14 -16.09 -16.05
N THR A 92 -3.13 -16.12 -16.93
CA THR A 92 -3.42 -17.25 -17.82
C THR A 92 -2.84 -17.04 -19.22
N ALA A 93 -2.44 -15.81 -19.55
CA ALA A 93 -1.75 -15.51 -20.79
C ALA A 93 -0.91 -14.23 -20.68
N PHE A 94 0.19 -14.16 -21.42
CA PHE A 94 1.07 -12.98 -21.48
C PHE A 94 1.96 -12.99 -22.73
N GLY A 95 2.45 -11.82 -23.14
CA GLY A 95 3.46 -11.66 -24.18
C GLY A 95 4.83 -11.30 -23.60
N GLN A 96 5.91 -11.77 -24.24
CA GLN A 96 7.28 -11.44 -23.87
C GLN A 96 8.13 -11.24 -25.13
N GLN A 97 8.95 -10.19 -25.14
CA GLN A 97 10.00 -10.03 -26.14
C GLN A 97 11.22 -10.86 -25.75
N LEU A 98 11.67 -11.71 -26.67
CA LEU A 98 12.85 -12.54 -26.54
C LEU A 98 14.12 -11.72 -26.82
N SER A 99 15.27 -12.23 -26.40
CA SER A 99 16.58 -11.57 -26.59
C SER A 99 16.95 -11.35 -28.06
N THR A 100 16.34 -12.12 -28.96
CA THR A 100 16.48 -12.00 -30.43
C THR A 100 15.68 -10.83 -31.01
N GLY A 101 14.78 -10.23 -30.22
CA GLY A 101 13.83 -9.21 -30.65
C GLY A 101 12.48 -9.78 -31.11
N GLU A 102 12.40 -11.11 -31.29
CA GLU A 102 11.17 -11.84 -31.59
C GLU A 102 10.19 -11.75 -30.42
N LEU A 103 8.90 -11.83 -30.71
CA LEU A 103 7.82 -11.76 -29.73
C LEU A 103 7.21 -13.14 -29.54
N ALA A 104 7.03 -13.56 -28.29
CA ALA A 104 6.38 -14.82 -27.96
C ALA A 104 5.18 -14.60 -27.03
N TYR A 105 4.08 -15.26 -27.34
CA TYR A 105 2.84 -15.22 -26.57
C TYR A 105 2.63 -16.56 -25.86
N TYR A 106 2.32 -16.53 -24.57
CA TYR A 106 1.97 -17.73 -23.81
C TYR A 106 0.49 -17.72 -23.40
N SER A 107 -0.15 -18.89 -23.42
CA SER A 107 -1.46 -19.13 -22.81
C SER A 107 -1.53 -20.49 -22.12
N VAL A 108 -2.28 -20.60 -21.02
CA VAL A 108 -2.47 -21.90 -20.34
C VAL A 108 -3.21 -22.89 -21.25
N ASP A 109 -4.28 -22.43 -21.89
CA ASP A 109 -5.07 -23.22 -22.81
C ASP A 109 -4.59 -23.06 -24.26
N PRO A 110 -4.72 -24.11 -25.10
CA PRO A 110 -4.41 -24.00 -26.52
C PRO A 110 -5.35 -23.01 -27.21
N LEU A 111 -4.77 -22.01 -27.89
CA LEU A 111 -5.54 -21.05 -28.69
C LEU A 111 -6.06 -21.69 -29.99
N SER A 112 -7.27 -21.31 -30.37
CA SER A 112 -7.81 -21.57 -31.70
C SER A 112 -7.11 -20.71 -32.77
N HIS A 113 -7.30 -21.05 -34.04
CA HIS A 113 -6.78 -20.27 -35.16
C HIS A 113 -7.37 -18.84 -35.19
N GLU A 114 -8.64 -18.68 -34.81
CA GLU A 114 -9.32 -17.39 -34.78
C GLU A 114 -8.76 -16.50 -33.67
N GLU A 115 -8.57 -17.03 -32.46
CA GLU A 115 -7.98 -16.30 -31.34
C GLU A 115 -6.54 -15.87 -31.63
N ARG A 116 -5.72 -16.74 -32.22
CA ARG A 116 -4.36 -16.35 -32.65
C ARG A 116 -4.39 -15.23 -33.68
N ALA A 117 -5.28 -15.31 -34.68
CA ALA A 117 -5.40 -14.27 -35.69
C ALA A 117 -5.82 -12.92 -35.08
N GLU A 118 -6.71 -12.91 -34.08
CA GLU A 118 -7.09 -11.69 -33.37
C GLU A 118 -5.92 -11.09 -32.56
N ILE A 119 -5.12 -11.93 -31.90
CA ILE A 119 -3.93 -11.49 -31.18
C ILE A 119 -2.90 -10.90 -32.15
N LEU A 120 -2.67 -11.57 -33.28
CA LEU A 120 -1.74 -11.12 -34.34
C LEU A 120 -2.14 -9.80 -34.99
N ASP A 121 -3.43 -9.50 -35.08
CA ASP A 121 -3.94 -8.21 -35.57
C ASP A 121 -3.54 -7.04 -34.64
N ARG A 122 -3.38 -7.32 -33.35
CA ARG A 122 -2.99 -6.33 -32.33
C ARG A 122 -1.48 -6.20 -32.21
N GLU A 123 -0.77 -7.33 -32.25
CA GLU A 123 0.68 -7.38 -32.03
C GLU A 123 1.30 -8.60 -32.77
N PRO A 124 2.38 -8.42 -33.54
CA PRO A 124 2.92 -9.46 -34.41
C PRO A 124 3.81 -10.44 -33.63
N TYR A 125 3.21 -11.38 -32.92
CA TYR A 125 3.92 -12.46 -32.24
C TYR A 125 4.50 -13.49 -33.24
N ASP A 126 5.76 -13.85 -33.05
CA ASP A 126 6.47 -14.86 -33.85
C ASP A 126 6.18 -16.29 -33.34
N PHE A 127 5.98 -16.43 -32.03
CA PHE A 127 5.75 -17.71 -31.37
C PHE A 127 4.52 -17.70 -30.45
N PHE A 128 3.85 -18.84 -30.35
CA PHE A 128 2.74 -19.11 -29.44
C PHE A 128 3.04 -20.35 -28.61
N ALA A 129 3.24 -20.18 -27.30
CA ALA A 129 3.44 -21.26 -26.35
C ALA A 129 2.14 -21.55 -25.60
N HIS A 130 1.82 -22.83 -25.39
CA HIS A 130 0.72 -23.19 -24.49
C HIS A 130 0.99 -24.44 -23.66
N GLY A 131 0.44 -24.50 -22.45
CA GLY A 131 0.63 -25.64 -21.55
C GLY A 131 0.23 -25.32 -20.11
N ALA A 132 0.10 -26.36 -19.29
CA ALA A 132 -0.11 -26.16 -17.87
C ALA A 132 1.20 -25.68 -17.21
N PRO A 133 1.14 -24.83 -16.17
CA PRO A 133 2.32 -24.44 -15.42
C PRO A 133 3.09 -25.66 -14.88
N GLY A 134 4.41 -25.66 -15.03
CA GLY A 134 5.28 -26.78 -14.62
C GLY A 134 5.31 -27.96 -15.58
N THR A 135 4.70 -27.84 -16.77
CA THR A 135 4.85 -28.81 -17.87
C THR A 135 5.61 -28.18 -19.03
N ASP A 136 6.23 -29.01 -19.87
CA ASP A 136 6.90 -28.54 -21.09
C ASP A 136 5.85 -27.93 -22.03
N PRO A 137 5.94 -26.63 -22.36
CA PRO A 137 4.94 -25.96 -23.18
C PRO A 137 5.05 -26.41 -24.63
N VAL A 138 3.91 -26.53 -25.30
CA VAL A 138 3.87 -26.73 -26.76
C VAL A 138 4.10 -25.37 -27.43
N VAL A 139 5.16 -25.26 -28.21
CA VAL A 139 5.51 -24.02 -28.92
C VAL A 139 5.14 -24.14 -30.40
N LEU A 140 4.36 -23.17 -30.87
CA LEU A 140 3.90 -23.04 -32.24
C LEU A 140 4.45 -21.76 -32.88
N ASP A 141 4.60 -21.75 -34.20
CA ASP A 141 4.85 -20.54 -34.99
C ASP A 141 3.58 -19.68 -35.13
N ALA A 142 3.71 -18.50 -35.73
CA ALA A 142 2.60 -17.58 -35.99
C ALA A 142 1.46 -18.21 -36.81
N GLU A 143 1.76 -19.20 -37.67
CA GLU A 143 0.76 -19.95 -38.44
C GLU A 143 0.11 -21.09 -37.66
N GLY A 144 0.54 -21.36 -36.42
CA GLY A 144 0.02 -22.42 -35.56
C GLY A 144 0.59 -23.80 -35.88
N ARG A 145 1.72 -23.90 -36.56
CA ARG A 145 2.47 -25.15 -36.78
C ARG A 145 3.53 -25.31 -35.69
N PRO A 146 4.02 -26.54 -35.42
CA PRO A 146 5.12 -26.72 -34.48
C PRO A 146 6.30 -25.81 -34.81
N ALA A 147 6.79 -25.08 -33.81
CA ALA A 147 7.90 -24.16 -34.00
C ALA A 147 9.18 -24.92 -34.40
N PRO A 148 10.08 -24.28 -35.17
CA PRO A 148 11.44 -24.78 -35.36
C PRO A 148 12.14 -25.04 -34.02
N SER A 149 13.01 -26.07 -33.95
CA SER A 149 13.66 -26.51 -32.70
C SER A 149 14.49 -25.42 -32.00
N ASP A 150 15.03 -24.48 -32.79
CA ASP A 150 15.73 -23.30 -32.30
C ASP A 150 14.79 -22.27 -31.65
N GLY A 151 13.60 -22.06 -32.20
CA GLY A 151 12.57 -21.20 -31.61
C GLY A 151 11.97 -21.81 -30.34
N GLU A 152 11.67 -23.11 -30.36
CA GLU A 152 11.19 -23.86 -29.18
C GLU A 152 12.19 -23.75 -28.02
N GLY A 153 13.47 -24.07 -28.25
CA GLY A 153 14.52 -23.99 -27.23
C GLY A 153 14.91 -22.56 -26.83
N LEU A 154 14.44 -21.53 -27.55
CA LEU A 154 14.57 -20.13 -27.15
C LEU A 154 13.43 -19.73 -26.21
N VAL A 155 12.19 -20.03 -26.60
CA VAL A 155 10.98 -19.79 -25.79
C VAL A 155 11.08 -20.51 -24.45
N GLU A 156 11.46 -21.80 -24.44
CA GLU A 156 11.63 -22.56 -23.19
C GLU A 156 12.68 -21.94 -22.26
N ARG A 157 13.79 -21.44 -22.82
CA ARG A 157 14.90 -20.91 -22.03
C ARG A 157 14.60 -19.54 -21.44
N GLU A 158 13.92 -18.69 -22.19
CA GLU A 158 13.70 -17.29 -21.81
C GLU A 158 12.34 -17.04 -21.17
N MET A 159 11.33 -17.83 -21.52
CA MET A 159 9.99 -17.75 -20.94
C MET A 159 9.71 -18.86 -19.93
N GLY A 160 10.52 -19.94 -19.86
CA GLY A 160 10.23 -21.11 -19.02
C GLY A 160 9.99 -20.78 -17.55
N GLU A 161 10.73 -19.83 -16.98
CA GLU A 161 10.52 -19.36 -15.60
C GLU A 161 9.18 -18.60 -15.45
N SER A 162 8.84 -17.73 -16.42
CA SER A 162 7.57 -17.01 -16.46
C SER A 162 6.37 -17.96 -16.65
N ILE A 163 6.53 -18.98 -17.51
CA ILE A 163 5.54 -20.03 -17.78
C ILE A 163 5.34 -20.91 -16.54
N ALA A 164 6.42 -21.29 -15.86
CA ALA A 164 6.35 -22.08 -14.63
C ALA A 164 5.63 -21.33 -13.50
N ARG A 165 5.72 -19.99 -13.47
CA ARG A 165 4.98 -19.12 -12.54
C ARG A 165 3.59 -18.73 -13.02
N ALA A 166 3.25 -18.97 -14.29
CA ALA A 166 1.90 -18.73 -14.77
C ALA A 166 0.92 -19.55 -13.92
N GLY A 167 -0.27 -19.04 -13.63
CA GLY A 167 -1.20 -19.74 -12.74
C GLY A 167 -0.90 -19.61 -11.24
N GLU A 168 0.28 -19.14 -10.80
CA GLU A 168 0.48 -18.72 -9.42
C GLU A 168 -0.19 -17.35 -9.21
N PRO A 169 -0.85 -17.11 -8.05
CA PRO A 169 -1.28 -15.76 -7.70
C PRO A 169 -0.04 -14.87 -7.70
N MET A 170 -0.06 -13.77 -8.44
CA MET A 170 1.10 -12.89 -8.51
C MET A 170 1.49 -12.44 -7.09
N GLU A 171 2.78 -12.53 -6.74
CA GLU A 171 3.34 -11.97 -5.49
C GLU A 171 2.97 -10.49 -5.28
N SER A 172 2.57 -9.81 -6.36
CA SER A 172 2.07 -8.44 -6.36
C SER A 172 0.85 -8.24 -5.46
N ALA A 173 -0.07 -9.21 -5.34
CA ALA A 173 -1.26 -9.03 -4.51
C ALA A 173 -0.86 -8.88 -3.03
N ALA A 174 0.15 -9.63 -2.56
CA ALA A 174 0.69 -9.47 -1.22
C ALA A 174 1.38 -8.10 -1.06
N MET A 175 2.14 -7.66 -2.07
CA MET A 175 2.78 -6.33 -2.05
C MET A 175 1.76 -5.19 -1.95
N ILE A 176 0.63 -5.27 -2.64
CA ILE A 176 -0.45 -4.26 -2.57
C ILE A 176 -1.05 -4.22 -1.17
N VAL A 177 -1.35 -5.38 -0.55
CA VAL A 177 -1.83 -5.40 0.84
C VAL A 177 -0.80 -4.78 1.77
N GLU A 178 0.46 -5.19 1.66
CA GLU A 178 1.55 -4.71 2.51
C GLU A 178 1.74 -3.19 2.39
N GLU A 179 1.66 -2.65 1.17
CA GLU A 179 1.72 -1.21 0.91
C GLU A 179 0.57 -0.47 1.58
N LYS A 180 -0.68 -0.92 1.39
CA LYS A 180 -1.85 -0.25 2.01
C LYS A 180 -1.85 -0.39 3.54
N VAL A 181 -1.35 -1.51 4.07
CA VAL A 181 -1.11 -1.70 5.51
C VAL A 181 -0.07 -0.71 6.01
N LEU A 182 1.04 -0.52 5.28
CA LEU A 182 2.07 0.44 5.64
C LEU A 182 1.53 1.87 5.64
N HIS A 183 0.80 2.29 4.62
CA HIS A 183 0.13 3.60 4.54
C HIS A 183 -0.80 3.82 5.75
N THR A 184 -1.63 2.81 6.06
CA THR A 184 -2.49 2.83 7.25
C THR A 184 -1.68 3.00 8.54
N LEU A 185 -0.63 2.19 8.73
CA LEU A 185 0.18 2.22 9.96
C LEU A 185 0.96 3.53 10.13
N LEU A 186 1.46 4.12 9.04
CA LEU A 186 2.17 5.40 9.06
C LEU A 186 1.28 6.54 9.58
N PHE A 187 -0.03 6.48 9.37
CA PHE A 187 -0.95 7.52 9.83
C PHE A 187 -1.49 7.30 11.27
N VAL A 188 -1.30 6.13 11.88
CA VAL A 188 -1.69 5.88 13.28
C VAL A 188 -1.02 6.86 14.26
N PRO A 189 0.32 7.08 14.23
CA PRO A 189 0.97 8.07 15.07
C PRO A 189 0.42 9.48 14.88
N LEU A 190 0.07 9.86 13.63
CA LEU A 190 -0.46 11.17 13.31
C LEU A 190 -1.81 11.40 14.01
N GLY A 191 -2.69 10.40 13.99
CA GLY A 191 -3.97 10.44 14.72
C GLY A 191 -3.81 10.54 16.24
N ILE A 192 -2.87 9.78 16.82
CA ILE A 192 -2.54 9.85 18.25
C ILE A 192 -2.04 11.26 18.63
N LEU A 193 -1.08 11.79 17.86
CA LEU A 193 -0.52 13.10 18.09
C LEU A 193 -1.57 14.21 17.92
N ALA A 194 -2.41 14.14 16.89
CA ALA A 194 -3.51 15.07 16.69
C ALA A 194 -4.50 15.06 17.86
N PHE A 195 -4.86 13.88 18.37
CA PHE A 195 -5.72 13.75 19.55
C PHE A 195 -5.15 14.51 20.76
N HIS A 196 -3.84 14.35 21.01
CA HIS A 196 -3.19 14.98 22.15
C HIS A 196 -2.82 16.46 21.92
N ALA A 197 -2.62 16.89 20.67
CA ALA A 197 -2.21 18.25 20.32
C ALA A 197 -3.37 19.26 20.32
N PHE A 198 -4.58 18.82 19.97
CA PHE A 198 -5.74 19.68 19.77
C PHE A 198 -6.84 19.43 20.82
N SER A 199 -7.59 20.48 21.16
CA SER A 199 -8.77 20.40 22.05
C SER A 199 -10.06 20.11 21.29
N SER A 200 -10.18 20.60 20.05
CA SER A 200 -11.36 20.41 19.22
C SER A 200 -11.43 18.99 18.64
N TRP A 201 -12.54 18.29 18.89
CA TRP A 201 -12.78 16.95 18.36
C TRP A 201 -12.71 16.91 16.82
N THR A 202 -13.32 17.91 16.17
CA THR A 202 -13.31 18.02 14.70
C THR A 202 -11.89 18.08 14.15
N VAL A 203 -11.00 18.87 14.79
CA VAL A 203 -9.61 18.98 14.35
C VAL A 203 -8.87 17.66 14.55
N ARG A 204 -9.12 16.93 15.64
CA ARG A 204 -8.50 15.62 15.88
C ARG A 204 -8.82 14.60 14.78
N VAL A 205 -10.07 14.60 14.32
CA VAL A 205 -10.57 13.67 13.30
C VAL A 205 -10.10 14.08 11.90
N VAL A 206 -10.11 15.38 11.59
CA VAL A 206 -9.82 15.89 10.24
C VAL A 206 -8.32 16.08 9.98
N ALA A 207 -7.47 16.20 11.01
CA ALA A 207 -6.05 16.46 10.84
C ALA A 207 -5.33 15.43 9.95
N GLY A 208 -5.56 14.14 10.16
CA GLY A 208 -4.95 13.10 9.34
C GLY A 208 -5.46 13.06 7.90
N PRO A 209 -6.77 12.99 7.64
CA PRO A 209 -7.33 13.08 6.28
C PRO A 209 -6.89 14.34 5.54
N GLY A 210 -6.88 15.49 6.23
CA GLY A 210 -6.40 16.75 5.69
C GLY A 210 -4.92 16.70 5.30
N PHE A 211 -4.08 16.13 6.16
CA PHE A 211 -2.65 15.94 5.85
C PHE A 211 -2.45 14.97 4.68
N SER A 212 -3.20 13.87 4.62
CA SER A 212 -3.13 12.94 3.49
C SER A 212 -3.53 13.61 2.17
N ALA A 213 -4.57 14.43 2.16
CA ALA A 213 -4.98 15.17 0.97
C ALA A 213 -3.90 16.17 0.51
N VAL A 214 -3.14 16.76 1.44
CA VAL A 214 -1.99 17.62 1.12
C VAL A 214 -0.85 16.82 0.48
N VAL A 215 -0.56 15.61 0.98
CA VAL A 215 0.46 14.72 0.38
C VAL A 215 0.07 14.36 -1.05
N GLU A 216 -1.14 13.85 -1.27
CA GLU A 216 -1.64 13.52 -2.62
C GLU A 216 -1.65 14.72 -3.56
N ALA A 217 -2.12 15.88 -3.10
CA ALA A 217 -2.10 17.09 -3.91
C ALA A 217 -0.69 17.51 -4.29
N SER A 218 0.30 17.26 -3.42
CA SER A 218 1.71 17.57 -3.69
C SER A 218 2.31 16.60 -4.71
N GLN A 219 1.98 15.30 -4.63
CA GLN A 219 2.41 14.29 -5.60
C GLN A 219 1.75 14.49 -6.96
N TRP A 220 0.44 14.77 -7.00
CA TRP A 220 -0.25 15.14 -8.23
C TRP A 220 0.38 16.37 -8.89
N ALA A 221 0.71 17.40 -8.10
CA ALA A 221 1.40 18.58 -8.59
C ALA A 221 2.83 18.26 -9.10
N ALA A 222 3.46 17.19 -8.62
CA ALA A 222 4.73 16.67 -9.10
C ALA A 222 4.65 16.00 -10.48
N GLY A 223 3.45 15.64 -10.94
CA GLY A 223 3.24 14.82 -12.13
C GLY A 223 3.04 13.33 -11.85
N ASP A 224 3.00 12.93 -10.58
CA ASP A 224 2.68 11.55 -10.19
C ASP A 224 1.16 11.29 -10.25
N LEU A 225 0.80 10.00 -10.30
CA LEU A 225 -0.58 9.55 -10.17
C LEU A 225 -1.04 9.74 -8.72
N ALA A 226 -2.13 10.48 -8.52
CA ALA A 226 -2.81 10.54 -7.23
C ALA A 226 -3.83 9.41 -7.11
N ASP A 227 -3.69 8.60 -6.06
CA ASP A 227 -4.57 7.48 -5.75
C ASP A 227 -5.49 7.84 -4.58
N THR A 228 -6.79 7.91 -4.85
CA THR A 228 -7.78 8.12 -3.78
C THR A 228 -7.83 6.97 -2.76
N GLY A 229 -7.33 5.78 -3.13
CA GLY A 229 -7.15 4.65 -2.23
C GLY A 229 -6.17 4.94 -1.09
N ASP A 230 -5.10 5.68 -1.36
CA ASP A 230 -4.10 6.03 -0.34
C ASP A 230 -4.64 7.03 0.68
N VAL A 231 -5.46 7.99 0.23
CA VAL A 231 -6.18 8.89 1.14
C VAL A 231 -7.06 8.11 2.12
N LEU A 232 -7.73 7.05 1.65
CA LEU A 232 -8.59 6.23 2.48
C LEU A 232 -7.80 5.38 3.46
N ALA A 233 -6.71 4.75 3.03
CA ALA A 233 -5.83 3.98 3.91
C ALA A 233 -5.24 4.87 5.01
N ASN A 234 -4.70 6.03 4.64
CA ASN A 234 -4.17 7.04 5.55
C ASN A 234 -5.24 7.57 6.51
N THR A 235 -6.47 7.79 6.01
CA THR A 235 -7.62 8.19 6.83
C THR A 235 -7.95 7.12 7.86
N ALA A 236 -8.04 5.84 7.45
CA ALA A 236 -8.30 4.73 8.36
C ALA A 236 -7.22 4.64 9.46
N GLY A 237 -5.95 4.78 9.09
CA GLY A 237 -4.82 4.85 10.01
C GLY A 237 -4.95 5.97 11.04
N SER A 238 -5.20 7.18 10.59
CA SER A 238 -5.39 8.34 11.46
C SER A 238 -6.58 8.15 12.41
N LEU A 239 -7.71 7.65 11.93
CA LEU A 239 -8.89 7.40 12.76
C LEU A 239 -8.62 6.31 13.81
N ALA A 240 -7.90 5.24 13.44
CA ALA A 240 -7.46 4.21 14.39
C ALA A 240 -6.56 4.80 15.49
N GLY A 241 -5.64 5.70 15.12
CA GLY A 241 -4.81 6.44 16.07
C GLY A 241 -5.62 7.34 17.02
N VAL A 242 -6.59 8.08 16.50
CA VAL A 242 -7.50 8.92 17.30
C VAL A 242 -8.32 8.06 18.27
N ALA A 243 -8.85 6.93 17.81
CA ALA A 243 -9.62 6.00 18.64
C ALA A 243 -8.75 5.38 19.74
N MET A 244 -7.53 4.96 19.40
CA MET A 244 -6.55 4.44 20.35
C MET A 244 -6.24 5.45 21.46
N ALA A 245 -5.99 6.71 21.08
CA ALA A 245 -5.70 7.78 22.03
C ALA A 245 -6.91 8.17 22.89
N GLY A 246 -8.10 8.18 22.30
CA GLY A 246 -9.36 8.36 23.02
C GLY A 246 -9.59 7.27 24.06
N GLY A 247 -9.37 6.00 23.69
CA GLY A 247 -9.46 4.86 24.59
C GLY A 247 -8.45 4.92 25.74
N ALA A 248 -7.20 5.29 25.44
CA ALA A 248 -6.15 5.49 26.43
C ALA A 248 -6.52 6.58 27.44
N ALA A 249 -7.02 7.73 26.97
CA ALA A 249 -7.48 8.83 27.82
C ALA A 249 -8.67 8.42 28.70
N ALA A 250 -9.67 7.75 28.12
CA ALA A 250 -10.84 7.27 28.85
C ALA A 250 -10.45 6.28 29.96
N LEU A 251 -9.54 5.34 29.68
CA LEU A 251 -9.06 4.36 30.66
C LEU A 251 -8.31 5.03 31.82
N VAL A 252 -7.43 6.00 31.52
CA VAL A 252 -6.69 6.76 32.55
C VAL A 252 -7.66 7.53 33.44
N HIS A 253 -8.65 8.20 32.84
CA HIS A 253 -9.65 8.97 33.56
C HIS A 253 -10.52 8.07 34.47
N ALA A 254 -10.99 6.93 33.94
CA ALA A 254 -11.78 5.96 34.70
C ALA A 254 -11.02 5.40 35.92
N ARG A 255 -9.75 5.02 35.74
CA ARG A 255 -8.91 4.52 36.85
C ARG A 255 -8.69 5.56 37.94
N ARG A 256 -8.55 6.83 37.58
CA ARG A 256 -8.40 7.91 38.56
C ARG A 256 -9.70 8.17 39.31
N ARG A 257 -10.84 8.17 38.61
CA ARG A 257 -12.16 8.30 39.24
C ARG A 257 -12.41 7.19 40.26
N ALA A 258 -12.03 5.95 39.94
CA ALA A 258 -12.10 4.83 40.88
C ALA A 258 -11.22 5.06 42.13
N ARG A 259 -9.95 5.46 41.95
CA ARG A 259 -9.03 5.76 43.07
C ARG A 259 -9.52 6.89 43.98
N ARG A 260 -10.12 7.95 43.43
CA ARG A 260 -10.70 9.04 44.23
C ARG A 260 -11.94 8.61 45.02
N ALA A 261 -12.64 7.57 44.58
CA ALA A 261 -13.77 7.01 45.32
C ALA A 261 -13.33 6.11 46.48
N GLU A 262 -12.16 5.46 46.37
CA GLU A 262 -11.56 4.63 47.41
C GLU A 262 -10.91 5.43 48.55
N ASP A 263 -10.48 6.67 48.27
CA ASP A 263 -9.84 7.57 49.24
C ASP A 263 -10.71 8.81 49.52
N PRO A 264 -11.86 8.65 50.21
CA PRO A 264 -12.68 9.78 50.61
C PRO A 264 -11.88 10.62 51.60
N GLN A 265 -11.53 11.84 51.21
CA GLN A 265 -10.86 12.77 52.13
C GLN A 265 -11.71 12.88 53.41
N PRO A 266 -11.10 12.71 54.60
CA PRO A 266 -11.82 12.89 55.85
C PRO A 266 -12.40 14.30 55.82
N LEU A 267 -13.71 14.40 56.03
CA LEU A 267 -14.40 15.67 56.19
C LEU A 267 -13.72 16.38 57.38
N GLU A 268 -12.83 17.33 57.08
CA GLU A 268 -12.29 18.22 58.11
C GLU A 268 -13.47 19.00 58.68
N ALA A 269 -13.78 18.70 59.94
CA ALA A 269 -14.88 19.23 60.72
C ALA A 269 -14.49 20.54 61.43
#